data_AF-A0A533SLJ6-F1
#
_entry.id   AF-A0A533SLJ6-F1
#
_cell.length_a   1.000
_cell.length_b   1.000
_cell.length_c   1.000
_cell.angle_alpha   90.00
_cell.angle_beta   90.00
_cell.angle_gamma   90.00
#
_symmetry.space_group_name_H-M   'P 1'
#
loop_
_entity.id
_entity.type
_entity.pdbx_description
1 polymer ?
#
loop_
_entity_poly.entity_id
_entity_poly.type
_entity_poly.pdbx_seq_one_letter_code
_entity_poly.pdbx_strand_id
1 'polypeptide(L)'
;MMNFAPYILPVALTVVLLILMRLQANSARKAMRMTEDRLNALEQKLASVESGFKEELRKSGEEKDLKIAQLHEDLRSALNSFMETTGRKLAENEAAVKAQHEQVIEKVTGLLRQTVRKPEQKTEEPTPQRPSVSPLHEKAKRLARLIVSDIVLYNQAAVEEAIRNDNFFAAMSHDVQEAHNLYASRVPEEIRKDTSYLDDAFNDLIERKKRELTST
;
A
#
# COMPACT_ATOMS: atom_id res chain seq x y z
N MET A 1 -2.80 27.89 101.22
CA MET A 1 -2.55 26.69 100.40
C MET A 1 -3.49 26.76 99.20
N MET A 2 -2.97 26.88 97.96
CA MET A 2 -3.82 26.93 96.76
C MET A 2 -4.36 25.52 96.46
N ASN A 3 -5.67 25.40 96.29
CA ASN A 3 -6.34 24.12 96.04
C ASN A 3 -6.32 23.82 94.53
N PHE A 4 -5.39 22.97 94.08
CA PHE A 4 -5.21 22.61 92.66
C PHE A 4 -6.21 21.55 92.17
N ALA A 5 -7.05 21.01 93.06
CA ALA A 5 -8.04 19.97 92.76
C ALA A 5 -8.90 20.20 91.49
N PRO A 6 -9.43 21.41 91.19
CA PRO A 6 -10.26 21.60 90.00
C PRO A 6 -9.48 21.60 88.68
N TYR A 7 -8.14 21.75 88.70
CA TYR A 7 -7.31 21.84 87.49
C TYR A 7 -6.69 20.50 87.07
N ILE A 8 -6.71 19.48 87.95
CA ILE A 8 -6.12 18.17 87.66
C ILE A 8 -6.92 17.44 86.57
N LEU A 9 -8.25 17.50 86.63
CA LEU A 9 -9.13 16.83 85.68
C LEU A 9 -9.00 17.33 84.23
N PRO A 10 -9.03 18.65 83.94
CA PRO A 10 -8.87 19.14 82.57
C PRO A 10 -7.47 18.88 82.01
N VAL A 11 -6.41 18.93 82.84
CA VAL A 11 -5.04 18.60 82.41
C VAL A 11 -4.91 17.11 82.08
N ALA A 12 -5.54 16.23 82.85
CA ALA A 12 -5.57 14.80 82.52
C ALA A 12 -6.30 14.54 81.18
N LEU A 13 -7.42 15.23 80.93
CA LEU A 13 -8.19 15.09 79.69
C LEU A 13 -7.39 15.54 78.46
N THR A 14 -6.64 16.66 78.53
CA THR A 14 -5.82 17.14 77.42
C THR A 14 -4.67 16.20 77.11
N VAL A 15 -4.06 15.61 78.13
CA VAL A 15 -3.00 14.59 77.96
C VAL A 15 -3.56 13.35 77.26
N VAL A 16 -4.73 12.86 77.68
CA VAL A 16 -5.41 11.72 77.02
C VAL A 16 -5.75 12.04 75.56
N LEU A 17 -6.28 13.23 75.28
CA LEU A 17 -6.58 13.68 73.91
C LEU A 17 -5.31 13.72 73.04
N LEU A 18 -4.20 14.24 73.57
CA LEU A 18 -2.91 14.27 72.88
C LEU A 18 -2.37 12.87 72.58
N ILE A 19 -2.52 11.93 73.52
CA ILE A 19 -2.12 10.53 73.33
C ILE A 19 -2.96 9.87 72.25
N LEU A 20 -4.29 10.08 72.25
CA LEU A 20 -5.19 9.56 71.22
C LEU A 20 -4.88 10.15 69.83
N MET A 21 -4.66 11.45 69.74
CA MET A 21 -4.23 12.10 68.48
C MET A 21 -2.89 11.54 67.99
N ARG A 22 -1.92 11.31 68.87
CA ARG A 22 -0.64 10.70 68.49
C ARG A 22 -0.82 9.24 68.03
N LEU A 23 -1.71 8.48 68.66
CA LEU A 23 -2.00 7.10 68.28
C LEU A 23 -2.62 7.03 66.87
N GLN A 24 -3.62 7.87 66.58
CA GLN A 24 -4.22 7.97 65.25
C GLN A 24 -3.25 8.51 64.19
N ALA A 25 -2.42 9.49 64.53
CA ALA A 25 -1.38 9.98 63.62
C ALA A 25 -0.31 8.93 63.31
N ASN A 26 -0.05 7.99 64.22
CA ASN A 26 0.92 6.93 64.00
C ASN A 26 0.35 5.80 63.12
N SER A 27 -0.92 5.43 63.31
CA SER A 27 -1.61 4.47 62.44
C SER A 27 -1.77 5.01 61.02
N ALA A 28 -2.15 6.29 60.87
CA ALA A 28 -2.25 6.96 59.57
C ALA A 28 -0.91 6.99 58.82
N ARG A 29 0.20 7.28 59.53
CA ARG A 29 1.55 7.25 58.95
C ARG A 29 1.96 5.86 58.45
N LYS A 30 1.61 4.81 59.19
CA LYS A 30 1.86 3.42 58.77
C LYS A 30 1.05 3.06 57.52
N ALA A 31 -0.21 3.48 57.46
CA ALA A 31 -1.06 3.28 56.30
C ALA A 31 -0.50 4.00 55.06
N MET A 32 -0.06 5.26 55.20
CA MET A 32 0.55 6.02 54.11
C MET A 32 1.85 5.38 53.58
N ARG A 33 2.72 4.91 54.48
CA ARG A 33 3.95 4.20 54.06
C ARG A 33 3.63 2.93 53.27
N MET A 34 2.65 2.14 53.71
CA MET A 34 2.22 0.97 52.93
C MET A 34 1.64 1.33 51.56
N THR A 35 0.93 2.45 51.45
CA THR A 35 0.42 2.90 50.15
C THR A 35 1.55 3.37 49.23
N GLU A 36 2.57 4.03 49.77
CA GLU A 36 3.75 4.48 49.02
C GLU A 36 4.60 3.29 48.54
N ASP A 37 4.83 2.29 49.40
CA ASP A 37 5.52 1.05 49.02
C ASP A 37 4.75 0.28 47.92
N ARG A 38 3.42 0.23 48.02
CA ARG A 38 2.56 -0.36 47.00
C ARG A 38 2.60 0.43 45.69
N LEU A 39 2.63 1.75 45.76
CA LEU A 39 2.73 2.61 44.59
C LEU A 39 4.06 2.39 43.87
N ASN A 40 5.18 2.40 44.60
CA ASN A 40 6.50 2.13 44.05
C ASN A 40 6.60 0.74 43.43
N ALA A 41 5.99 -0.28 44.06
CA ALA A 41 5.92 -1.62 43.50
C ALA A 41 5.09 -1.69 42.22
N LEU A 42 4.03 -0.89 42.10
CA LEU A 42 3.23 -0.78 40.87
C LEU A 42 3.99 -0.05 39.78
N GLU A 43 4.69 1.05 40.10
CA GLU A 43 5.54 1.77 39.15
C GLU A 43 6.64 0.86 38.58
N GLN A 44 7.30 0.07 39.43
CA GLN A 44 8.31 -0.88 39.00
C GLN A 44 7.74 -1.97 38.08
N LYS A 45 6.53 -2.47 38.38
CA LYS A 45 5.83 -3.43 37.50
C LYS A 45 5.46 -2.79 36.17
N LEU A 46 4.98 -1.55 36.17
CA LEU A 46 4.62 -0.83 34.96
C LEU A 46 5.86 -0.63 34.07
N ALA A 47 6.97 -0.19 34.64
CA ALA A 47 8.24 -0.02 33.93
C ALA A 47 8.76 -1.35 33.35
N SER A 48 8.65 -2.45 34.10
CA SER A 48 9.02 -3.78 33.61
C SER A 48 8.14 -4.21 32.44
N VAL A 49 6.82 -3.98 32.51
CA VAL A 49 5.89 -4.33 31.43
C VAL A 49 6.15 -3.48 30.19
N GLU A 50 6.37 -2.17 30.34
CA GLU A 50 6.68 -1.27 29.24
C GLU A 50 7.97 -1.68 28.52
N SER A 51 9.02 -2.04 29.29
CA SER A 51 10.28 -2.52 28.71
C SER A 51 10.10 -3.85 27.96
N GLY A 52 9.33 -4.79 28.52
CA GLY A 52 9.02 -6.06 27.87
C GLY A 52 8.26 -5.86 26.56
N PHE A 53 7.26 -4.97 26.56
CA PHE A 53 6.49 -4.65 25.36
C PHE A 53 7.36 -3.99 24.28
N LYS A 54 8.24 -3.05 24.66
CA LYS A 54 9.17 -2.40 23.74
C LYS A 54 10.14 -3.40 23.09
N GLU A 55 10.65 -4.35 23.85
CA GLU A 55 11.51 -5.43 23.34
C GLU A 55 10.74 -6.36 22.38
N GLU A 56 9.49 -6.69 22.70
CA GLU A 56 8.65 -7.51 21.82
C GLU A 56 8.32 -6.80 20.50
N LEU A 57 8.05 -5.49 20.54
CA LEU A 57 7.89 -4.66 19.35
C LEU A 57 9.18 -4.59 18.51
N ARG A 58 10.34 -4.42 19.15
CA ARG A 58 11.64 -4.41 18.46
C ARG A 58 11.88 -5.75 17.74
N LYS A 59 11.69 -6.87 18.45
CA LYS A 59 11.86 -8.21 17.88
C LYS A 59 10.89 -8.48 16.73
N SER A 60 9.62 -8.06 16.88
CA SER A 60 8.62 -8.19 15.82
C SER A 60 8.96 -7.34 14.59
N GLY A 61 9.48 -6.12 14.80
CA GLY A 61 9.98 -5.25 13.74
C GLY A 61 11.14 -5.89 12.98
N GLU A 62 12.17 -6.33 13.70
CA GLU A 62 13.34 -7.00 13.10
C GLU A 62 12.96 -8.26 12.31
N GLU A 63 12.03 -9.09 12.82
CA GLU A 63 11.56 -10.28 12.10
C GLU A 63 10.81 -9.92 10.80
N LYS A 64 9.99 -8.87 10.84
CA LYS A 64 9.27 -8.39 9.65
C LYS A 64 10.24 -7.82 8.62
N ASP A 65 11.23 -7.05 9.05
CA ASP A 65 12.23 -6.46 8.16
C ASP A 65 13.07 -7.55 7.46
N LEU A 66 13.45 -8.60 8.19
CA LEU A 66 14.11 -9.79 7.63
C LEU A 66 13.23 -10.50 6.59
N LYS A 67 11.93 -10.70 6.88
CA LYS A 67 10.99 -11.31 5.92
C LYS A 67 10.80 -10.45 4.68
N ILE A 68 10.75 -9.13 4.82
CA ILE A 68 10.63 -8.19 3.69
C ILE A 68 11.89 -8.25 2.83
N ALA A 69 13.07 -8.25 3.45
CA ALA A 69 14.34 -8.38 2.72
C ALA A 69 14.44 -9.72 1.97
N GLN A 70 14.05 -10.82 2.61
CA GLN A 70 14.02 -12.13 1.97
C GLN A 70 13.05 -12.16 0.77
N LEU A 71 11.84 -11.61 0.95
CA LEU A 71 10.84 -11.54 -0.11
C LEU A 71 11.33 -10.71 -1.30
N HIS A 72 12.04 -9.61 -1.04
CA HIS A 72 12.65 -8.79 -2.10
C HIS A 72 13.70 -9.58 -2.91
N GLU A 73 14.54 -10.38 -2.23
CA GLU A 73 15.54 -11.20 -2.92
C GLU A 73 14.90 -12.34 -3.72
N ASP A 74 13.90 -13.02 -3.14
CA ASP A 74 13.15 -14.07 -3.82
C ASP A 74 12.45 -13.53 -5.08
N LEU A 75 11.83 -12.34 -4.98
CA LEU A 75 11.19 -11.68 -6.11
C LEU A 75 12.20 -11.31 -7.19
N ARG A 76 13.36 -10.77 -6.81
CA ARG A 76 14.44 -10.43 -7.73
C ARG A 76 14.95 -11.65 -8.48
N SER A 77 15.15 -12.77 -7.78
CA SER A 77 15.59 -14.04 -8.35
C SER A 77 14.55 -14.62 -9.32
N ALA A 78 13.28 -14.64 -8.92
CA ALA A 78 12.18 -15.10 -9.76
C ALA A 78 12.05 -14.27 -11.05
N LEU A 79 12.19 -12.94 -10.95
CA LEU A 79 12.14 -12.05 -12.10
C LEU A 79 13.31 -12.30 -13.06
N ASN A 80 14.53 -12.49 -12.53
CA ASN A 80 15.69 -12.79 -13.35
C ASN A 80 15.54 -14.12 -14.10
N SER A 81 15.06 -15.16 -13.41
CA SER A 81 14.76 -16.46 -14.02
C SER A 81 13.69 -16.35 -15.12
N PHE A 82 12.63 -15.58 -14.88
CA PHE A 82 11.59 -15.34 -15.86
C PHE A 82 12.12 -14.61 -17.11
N MET A 83 12.96 -13.60 -16.92
CA MET A 83 13.57 -12.85 -18.03
C MET A 83 14.52 -13.72 -18.86
N GLU A 84 15.33 -14.56 -18.22
CA GLU A 84 16.19 -15.51 -18.92
C GLU A 84 15.40 -16.55 -19.72
N THR A 85 14.36 -17.12 -19.13
CA THR A 85 13.52 -18.13 -19.81
C THR A 85 12.74 -17.53 -20.98
N THR A 86 12.22 -16.32 -20.82
CA THR A 86 11.49 -15.61 -21.88
C THR A 86 12.44 -15.17 -22.99
N GLY A 87 13.60 -14.61 -22.65
CA GLY A 87 14.63 -14.23 -23.62
C GLY A 87 15.12 -15.42 -24.44
N ARG A 88 15.33 -16.58 -23.80
CA ARG A 88 15.74 -17.81 -24.48
C ARG A 88 14.65 -18.32 -25.44
N LYS A 89 13.38 -18.32 -25.03
CA LYS A 89 12.25 -18.71 -25.89
C LYS A 89 12.05 -17.76 -27.08
N LEU A 90 12.27 -16.46 -26.89
CA LEU A 90 12.20 -15.47 -27.97
C LEU A 90 13.32 -15.71 -28.99
N ALA A 91 14.55 -15.93 -28.53
CA ALA A 91 15.69 -16.20 -29.39
C ALA A 91 15.56 -17.52 -30.18
N GLU A 92 15.04 -18.58 -29.54
CA GLU A 92 14.74 -19.85 -30.20
C GLU A 92 13.68 -19.69 -31.31
N ASN A 93 12.62 -18.92 -31.05
CA ASN A 93 11.58 -18.65 -32.03
C ASN A 93 12.10 -17.77 -33.18
N GLU A 94 12.88 -16.74 -32.90
CA GLU A 94 13.52 -15.91 -33.94
C GLU A 94 14.47 -16.72 -34.83
N ALA A 95 15.25 -17.64 -34.25
CA ALA A 95 16.12 -18.52 -35.01
C ALA A 95 15.32 -19.50 -35.89
N ALA A 96 14.23 -20.07 -35.36
CA ALA A 96 13.34 -20.95 -36.12
C ALA A 96 12.65 -20.21 -37.28
N VAL A 97 12.17 -18.98 -37.05
CA VAL A 97 11.54 -18.14 -38.08
C VAL A 97 12.54 -17.73 -39.16
N LYS A 98 13.79 -17.41 -38.79
CA LYS A 98 14.86 -17.12 -39.76
C LYS A 98 15.21 -18.34 -40.61
N ALA A 99 15.35 -19.51 -39.99
CA ALA A 99 15.61 -20.76 -40.73
C ALA A 99 14.47 -21.13 -41.69
N GLN A 100 13.22 -20.93 -41.27
CA GLN A 100 12.06 -21.10 -42.16
C GLN A 100 12.02 -20.07 -43.29
N HIS A 101 12.34 -18.80 -43.01
CA HIS A 101 12.43 -17.77 -44.05
C HIS A 101 13.52 -18.09 -45.07
N GLU A 102 14.71 -18.51 -44.63
CA GLU A 102 15.81 -18.88 -45.53
C GLU A 102 15.41 -20.05 -46.45
N GLN A 103 14.77 -21.08 -45.89
CA GLN A 103 14.26 -22.22 -46.67
C GLN A 103 13.15 -21.81 -47.65
N VAL A 104 12.26 -20.90 -47.26
CA VAL A 104 11.20 -20.38 -48.15
C VAL A 104 11.82 -19.53 -49.27
N ILE A 105 12.80 -18.68 -48.96
CA ILE A 105 13.52 -17.86 -49.94
C ILE A 105 14.25 -18.75 -50.94
N GLU A 106 14.95 -19.79 -50.49
CA GLU A 106 15.64 -20.74 -51.37
C GLU A 106 14.66 -21.48 -52.29
N LYS A 107 13.52 -21.92 -51.75
CA LYS A 107 12.47 -22.63 -52.50
C LYS A 107 11.76 -21.72 -53.51
N VAL A 108 11.47 -20.48 -53.13
CA VAL A 108 10.88 -19.44 -54.00
C VAL A 108 11.87 -19.01 -55.08
N THR A 109 13.15 -18.89 -54.75
CA THR A 109 14.22 -18.56 -55.71
C THR A 109 14.45 -19.71 -56.71
N GLY A 110 14.36 -20.95 -56.26
CA GLY A 110 14.38 -22.13 -57.13
C GLY A 110 13.20 -22.18 -58.11
N LEU A 111 12.01 -21.77 -57.66
CA LEU A 111 10.80 -21.67 -58.49
C LEU A 111 10.87 -20.52 -59.50
N LEU A 112 11.32 -19.33 -59.08
CA LEU A 112 11.49 -18.14 -59.94
C LEU A 112 12.51 -18.36 -61.06
N ARG A 113 13.55 -19.18 -60.83
CA ARG A 113 14.55 -19.55 -61.86
C ARG A 113 13.95 -20.33 -63.03
N GLN A 114 12.81 -21.01 -62.82
CA GLN A 114 12.11 -21.75 -63.86
C GLN A 114 11.11 -20.90 -64.67
N THR A 115 10.72 -19.70 -64.23
CA THR A 115 9.49 -19.05 -64.73
C THR A 115 9.59 -17.68 -65.40
N VAL A 116 10.75 -17.03 -65.59
CA VAL A 116 10.76 -15.71 -66.28
C VAL A 116 11.75 -15.61 -67.44
N ARG A 117 11.23 -15.88 -68.66
CA ARG A 117 11.59 -15.15 -69.88
C ARG A 117 10.75 -13.86 -69.94
N LYS A 118 11.45 -12.71 -69.95
CA LYS A 118 11.11 -11.38 -70.53
C LYS A 118 9.94 -10.56 -69.91
N PRO A 119 10.04 -9.20 -69.85
CA PRO A 119 9.40 -8.36 -68.81
C PRO A 119 8.22 -7.51 -69.31
N GLU A 120 7.42 -6.95 -68.37
CA GLU A 120 6.98 -5.54 -68.35
C GLU A 120 6.11 -5.17 -67.11
N GLN A 121 6.51 -4.06 -66.48
CA GLN A 121 5.79 -3.03 -65.68
C GLN A 121 4.39 -3.25 -65.06
N LYS A 122 4.24 -2.83 -63.77
CA LYS A 122 3.56 -1.56 -63.38
C LYS A 122 3.65 -1.26 -61.87
N THR A 123 4.24 -0.10 -61.57
CA THR A 123 4.00 0.90 -60.50
C THR A 123 2.95 0.60 -59.41
N GLU A 124 3.35 0.70 -58.14
CA GLU A 124 2.82 1.68 -57.14
C GLU A 124 3.47 1.50 -55.74
N GLU A 125 4.12 2.56 -55.25
CA GLU A 125 4.56 2.72 -53.85
C GLU A 125 3.36 3.09 -52.96
N PRO A 126 3.19 2.53 -51.74
CA PRO A 126 2.14 2.98 -50.84
C PRO A 126 2.61 4.18 -49.99
N THR A 127 1.88 5.29 -50.17
CA THR A 127 1.97 6.56 -49.41
C THR A 127 1.49 6.38 -47.95
N PRO A 128 2.00 7.15 -46.97
CA PRO A 128 1.58 7.07 -45.56
C PRO A 128 0.15 7.58 -45.35
N GLN A 129 -0.75 6.71 -44.88
CA GLN A 129 -2.13 7.08 -44.53
C GLN A 129 -2.20 7.54 -43.07
N ARG A 130 -2.64 8.79 -42.83
CA ARG A 130 -3.02 9.28 -41.48
C ARG A 130 -4.19 8.45 -40.97
N PRO A 131 -4.14 7.84 -39.77
CA PRO A 131 -5.25 7.06 -39.26
C PRO A 131 -6.41 7.95 -38.84
N SER A 132 -7.62 7.54 -39.23
CA SER A 132 -8.90 8.07 -38.77
C SER A 132 -8.95 8.18 -37.23
N VAL A 133 -9.48 9.27 -36.71
CA VAL A 133 -9.43 9.65 -35.29
C VAL A 133 -10.29 8.73 -34.38
N SER A 134 -11.38 8.15 -34.91
CA SER A 134 -12.38 7.39 -34.13
C SER A 134 -11.87 6.14 -33.35
N PRO A 135 -11.03 5.25 -33.92
CA PRO A 135 -10.56 4.05 -33.22
C PRO A 135 -9.60 4.35 -32.06
N LEU A 136 -8.93 5.51 -32.07
CA LEU A 136 -7.96 5.87 -31.03
C LEU A 136 -8.66 6.33 -29.74
N HIS A 137 -9.79 7.04 -29.86
CA HIS A 137 -10.62 7.42 -28.71
C HIS A 137 -11.21 6.20 -28.00
N GLU A 138 -11.71 5.23 -28.76
CA GLU A 138 -12.21 3.94 -28.23
C GLU A 138 -11.13 3.19 -27.47
N LYS A 139 -9.91 3.12 -28.03
CA LYS A 139 -8.76 2.49 -27.36
C LYS A 139 -8.38 3.22 -26.07
N ALA A 140 -8.35 4.55 -26.09
CA ALA A 140 -8.05 5.36 -24.92
C ALA A 140 -9.09 5.14 -23.79
N LYS A 141 -10.38 5.14 -24.13
CA LYS A 141 -11.47 4.87 -23.18
C LYS A 141 -11.40 3.47 -22.56
N ARG A 142 -11.06 2.45 -23.36
CA ARG A 142 -10.86 1.08 -22.85
C ARG A 142 -9.65 1.00 -21.92
N LEU A 143 -8.55 1.65 -22.29
CA LEU A 143 -7.36 1.71 -21.47
C LEU A 143 -7.63 2.39 -20.12
N ALA A 144 -8.33 3.52 -20.11
CA ALA A 144 -8.72 4.21 -18.88
C ALA A 144 -9.47 3.28 -17.92
N ARG A 145 -10.47 2.55 -18.42
CA ARG A 145 -11.23 1.57 -17.61
C ARG A 145 -10.38 0.41 -17.11
N LEU A 146 -9.44 -0.07 -17.91
CA LEU A 146 -8.53 -1.14 -17.51
C LEU A 146 -7.63 -0.70 -16.36
N ILE A 147 -7.02 0.49 -16.48
CA ILE A 147 -6.16 1.07 -15.45
C ILE A 147 -6.92 1.23 -14.13
N VAL A 148 -8.13 1.82 -14.18
CA VAL A 148 -8.96 2.00 -13.00
C VAL A 148 -9.39 0.65 -12.39
N SER A 149 -9.64 -0.36 -13.22
CA SER A 149 -9.97 -1.71 -12.75
C SER A 149 -8.80 -2.38 -12.03
N ASP A 150 -7.56 -2.19 -12.52
CA ASP A 150 -6.37 -2.73 -11.87
C ASP A 150 -6.16 -2.11 -10.48
N ILE A 151 -6.33 -0.79 -10.35
CA ILE A 151 -6.22 -0.11 -9.05
C ILE A 151 -7.17 -0.72 -8.02
N VAL A 152 -8.41 -1.00 -8.42
CA VAL A 152 -9.42 -1.61 -7.53
C VAL A 152 -9.07 -3.04 -7.17
N LEU A 153 -8.52 -3.80 -8.11
CA LEU A 153 -8.13 -5.20 -7.89
C LEU A 153 -7.06 -5.31 -6.80
N TYR A 154 -6.10 -4.37 -6.75
CA TYR A 154 -5.03 -4.38 -5.76
C TYR A 154 -5.39 -3.68 -4.45
N ASN A 155 -6.28 -2.69 -4.50
CA ASN A 155 -6.57 -1.81 -3.36
C ASN A 155 -8.03 -1.89 -2.87
N GLN A 156 -8.69 -3.03 -3.02
CA GLN A 156 -10.14 -3.14 -2.77
C GLN A 156 -10.59 -2.56 -1.42
N ALA A 157 -9.92 -2.92 -0.32
CA ALA A 157 -10.26 -2.41 1.01
C ALA A 157 -10.05 -0.89 1.14
N ALA A 158 -8.95 -0.37 0.58
CA ALA A 158 -8.64 1.06 0.61
C ALA A 158 -9.61 1.87 -0.25
N VAL A 159 -10.02 1.34 -1.41
CA VAL A 159 -11.04 1.94 -2.29
C VAL A 159 -12.38 2.06 -1.55
N GLU A 160 -12.82 0.98 -0.89
CA GLU A 160 -14.08 0.98 -0.15
C GLU A 160 -14.06 1.95 1.05
N GLU A 161 -12.95 2.01 1.79
CA GLU A 161 -12.74 2.97 2.87
C GLU A 161 -12.75 4.42 2.34
N ALA A 162 -12.05 4.67 1.24
CA ALA A 162 -11.92 6.01 0.68
C ALA A 162 -13.22 6.54 0.07
N ILE A 163 -14.06 5.65 -0.48
CA ILE A 163 -15.39 5.99 -0.98
C ILE A 163 -16.36 6.24 0.18
N ARG A 164 -16.29 5.46 1.27
CA ARG A 164 -17.09 5.69 2.48
C ARG A 164 -16.80 7.06 3.11
N ASN A 165 -15.54 7.47 3.07
CA ASN A 165 -15.08 8.75 3.64
C ASN A 165 -15.13 9.93 2.65
N ASP A 166 -15.69 9.73 1.43
CA ASP A 166 -15.75 10.71 0.34
C ASP A 166 -14.38 11.39 0.06
N ASN A 167 -13.27 10.66 0.22
CA ASN A 167 -11.90 11.18 0.10
C ASN A 167 -11.01 10.40 -0.90
N PHE A 168 -11.64 9.72 -1.87
CA PHE A 168 -10.99 8.84 -2.85
C PHE A 168 -9.68 9.38 -3.43
N PHE A 169 -9.71 10.56 -4.05
CA PHE A 169 -8.52 11.14 -4.71
C PHE A 169 -7.39 11.49 -3.73
N ALA A 170 -7.71 11.78 -2.47
CA ALA A 170 -6.69 12.03 -1.45
C ALA A 170 -6.07 10.73 -0.94
N ALA A 171 -6.92 9.75 -0.60
CA ALA A 171 -6.49 8.46 -0.06
C ALA A 171 -5.76 7.60 -1.10
N MET A 172 -6.16 7.68 -2.37
CA MET A 172 -5.57 6.94 -3.50
C MET A 172 -4.62 7.80 -4.33
N SER A 173 -4.09 8.89 -3.78
CA SER A 173 -3.29 9.89 -4.51
C SER A 173 -2.08 9.29 -5.25
N HIS A 174 -1.38 8.33 -4.63
CA HIS A 174 -0.26 7.63 -5.25
C HIS A 174 -0.71 6.86 -6.51
N ASP A 175 -1.74 6.03 -6.39
CA ASP A 175 -2.21 5.16 -7.47
C ASP A 175 -2.90 5.95 -8.57
N VAL A 176 -3.60 7.04 -8.21
CA VAL A 176 -4.17 7.99 -9.17
C VAL A 176 -3.06 8.65 -9.98
N GLN A 177 -1.97 9.09 -9.34
CA GLN A 177 -0.84 9.69 -10.05
C GLN A 177 -0.15 8.68 -10.98
N GLU A 178 0.02 7.43 -10.53
CA GLU A 178 0.56 6.36 -11.36
C GLU A 178 -0.35 6.06 -12.56
N ALA A 179 -1.67 6.05 -12.35
CA ALA A 179 -2.66 5.89 -13.42
C ALA A 179 -2.54 6.98 -14.49
N HIS A 180 -2.38 8.24 -14.08
CA HIS A 180 -2.16 9.36 -14.99
C HIS A 180 -0.87 9.18 -15.79
N ASN A 181 0.23 8.78 -15.14
CA ASN A 181 1.51 8.54 -15.81
C ASN A 181 1.41 7.39 -16.83
N LEU A 182 0.76 6.30 -16.45
CA LEU A 182 0.56 5.12 -17.30
C LEU A 182 -0.32 5.44 -18.51
N TYR A 183 -1.42 6.16 -18.28
CA TYR A 183 -2.31 6.63 -19.33
C TYR A 183 -1.59 7.59 -20.29
N ALA A 184 -0.82 8.54 -19.75
CA ALA A 184 -0.01 9.47 -20.52
C ALA A 184 1.05 8.80 -21.40
N SER A 185 1.63 7.69 -20.93
CA SER A 185 2.65 6.95 -21.69
C SER A 185 2.10 6.21 -22.91
N ARG A 186 0.78 5.92 -22.93
CA ARG A 186 0.14 5.09 -23.96
C ARG A 186 -0.87 5.83 -24.83
N VAL A 187 -1.40 6.96 -24.37
CA VAL A 187 -2.37 7.76 -25.10
C VAL A 187 -1.70 9.02 -25.67
N PRO A 188 -1.78 9.22 -27.00
CA PRO A 188 -1.26 10.42 -27.66
C PRO A 188 -1.78 11.71 -27.03
N GLU A 189 -0.93 12.73 -26.97
CA GLU A 189 -1.25 14.02 -26.36
C GLU A 189 -2.45 14.71 -27.01
N GLU A 190 -2.66 14.52 -28.32
CA GLU A 190 -3.81 15.02 -29.08
C GLU A 190 -5.14 14.57 -28.47
N ILE A 191 -5.22 13.33 -27.99
CA ILE A 191 -6.44 12.78 -27.37
C ILE A 191 -6.55 13.25 -25.92
N ARG A 192 -5.42 13.36 -25.20
CA ARG A 192 -5.41 13.79 -23.79
C ARG A 192 -5.77 15.26 -23.59
N LYS A 193 -5.55 16.10 -24.59
CA LYS A 193 -5.94 17.53 -24.56
C LYS A 193 -7.45 17.70 -24.75
N ASP A 194 -8.05 16.86 -25.59
CA ASP A 194 -9.45 17.00 -25.99
C ASP A 194 -10.40 16.14 -25.16
N THR A 195 -9.88 15.26 -24.28
CA THR A 195 -10.71 14.28 -23.55
C THR A 195 -10.25 14.03 -22.12
N SER A 196 -11.21 13.70 -21.25
CA SER A 196 -11.02 13.38 -19.83
C SER A 196 -11.34 11.91 -19.49
N TYR A 197 -11.09 10.97 -20.42
CA TYR A 197 -11.54 9.58 -20.28
C TYR A 197 -11.04 8.86 -19.02
N LEU A 198 -9.86 9.23 -18.51
CA LEU A 198 -9.34 8.64 -17.27
C LEU A 198 -10.12 9.14 -16.05
N ASP A 199 -10.38 10.44 -15.99
CA ASP A 199 -11.16 11.06 -14.92
C ASP A 199 -12.61 10.56 -14.95
N ASP A 200 -13.19 10.43 -16.14
CA ASP A 200 -14.51 9.83 -16.35
C ASP A 200 -14.55 8.39 -15.81
N ALA A 201 -13.50 7.60 -16.06
CA ALA A 201 -13.42 6.22 -15.57
C ALA A 201 -13.31 6.14 -14.04
N PHE A 202 -12.61 7.08 -13.40
CA PHE A 202 -12.57 7.20 -11.94
C PHE A 202 -13.94 7.58 -11.36
N ASN A 203 -14.63 8.56 -11.96
CA ASN A 203 -15.96 8.97 -11.52
C ASN A 203 -16.98 7.84 -11.68
N ASP A 204 -16.98 7.16 -12.82
CA ASP A 204 -17.82 5.97 -13.08
C ASP A 204 -17.59 4.88 -12.01
N LEU A 205 -16.34 4.68 -11.60
CA LEU A 205 -15.99 3.72 -10.55
C LEU A 205 -16.57 4.15 -9.20
N ILE A 206 -16.32 5.39 -8.79
CA ILE A 206 -16.75 5.94 -7.50
C ILE A 206 -18.27 5.84 -7.38
N GLU A 207 -19.01 6.26 -8.41
CA GLU A 207 -20.47 6.16 -8.42
C GLU A 207 -20.95 4.71 -8.32
N ARG A 208 -20.34 3.79 -9.08
CA ARG A 208 -20.70 2.37 -9.03
C ARG A 208 -20.51 1.80 -7.63
N LYS A 209 -19.35 2.04 -7.03
CA LYS A 209 -19.00 1.56 -5.69
C LYS A 209 -19.85 2.20 -4.59
N LYS A 210 -20.18 3.49 -4.71
CA LYS A 210 -21.08 4.18 -3.79
C LYS A 210 -22.48 3.55 -3.79
N ARG A 211 -22.99 3.16 -4.97
CA ARG A 211 -24.26 2.41 -5.07
C ARG A 211 -24.18 1.03 -4.41
N GLU A 212 -23.10 0.28 -4.67
CA GLU A 212 -22.88 -1.04 -4.05
C GLU A 212 -22.86 -0.96 -2.52
N LEU A 213 -22.15 0.04 -1.96
CA LEU A 213 -22.00 0.24 -0.52
C LEU A 213 -23.26 0.79 0.16
N THR A 214 -24.10 1.54 -0.55
CA THR A 214 -25.38 2.06 0.00
C THR A 214 -26.49 0.99 -0.06
N SER A 215 -26.35 0.00 -0.93
CA SER A 215 -27.32 -1.11 -1.09
C SER A 215 -27.06 -2.31 -0.18
N THR A 216 -25.97 -2.31 0.60
CA THR A 216 -25.61 -3.38 1.55
C THR A 216 -25.88 -2.91 2.97
#